data_AF-A0A960XTD2-F1
#
_entry.id   AF-A0A960XTD2-F1
#
_cell.length_a   1.000
_cell.length_b   1.000
_cell.length_c   1.000
_cell.angle_alpha   90.00
_cell.angle_beta   90.00
_cell.angle_gamma   90.00
#
_symmetry.space_group_name_H-M   'P 1'
#
loop_
_entity.id
_entity.type
_entity.pdbx_description
1 polymer ?
#
loop_
_entity_poly.entity_id
_entity_poly.type
_entity_poly.pdbx_seq_one_letter_code
_entity_poly.pdbx_strand_id
1 'polypeptide(L)'
;MSILGSWLTPVLLASLVAIVGCAYWQSGTHSQSNALQYGFMEGMFTGYQTMDLLAALFFATFVVKNIEKQARKLGICVKQLFGWVALVGMGLLAVVYGALVLLGSLYASDLSDVAPERLLCAISVQTLGAFSGVFICVVVLACLTTAIVLTALFAEYLHKRLPWNQSVVITLGIALVVSSLNFNGIAAYIGPILEVLYPAIVAVSLHLVLVKVGYMQRRVWLFPLAAFCSLMVYVA
;
A
#
# COMPACT_ATOMS: atom_id res chain seq x y z
N MET A 1 8.32 6.68 -17.46
CA MET A 1 7.47 6.70 -16.24
C MET A 1 7.79 7.84 -15.26
N SER A 2 8.95 8.50 -15.34
CA SER A 2 9.31 9.61 -14.43
C SER A 2 8.41 10.84 -14.56
N ILE A 3 7.93 11.16 -15.76
CA ILE A 3 7.05 12.31 -15.99
C ILE A 3 5.68 12.11 -15.32
N LEU A 4 5.08 10.92 -15.45
CA LEU A 4 3.74 10.67 -14.89
C LEU A 4 3.76 10.72 -13.37
N GLY A 5 4.72 10.04 -12.71
CA GLY A 5 4.82 10.03 -11.25
C GLY A 5 5.12 11.41 -10.67
N SER A 6 5.96 12.22 -11.33
CA SER A 6 6.29 13.57 -10.86
C SER A 6 5.10 14.53 -10.84
N TRP A 7 4.08 14.27 -11.67
CA TRP A 7 2.85 15.09 -11.71
C TRP A 7 1.70 14.44 -10.95
N LEU A 8 1.57 13.10 -10.96
CA LEU A 8 0.48 12.40 -10.27
C LEU A 8 0.58 12.52 -8.75
N THR A 9 1.77 12.33 -8.18
CA THR A 9 1.96 12.35 -6.72
C THR A 9 1.59 13.70 -6.09
N PRO A 10 2.05 14.87 -6.61
CA PRO A 10 1.65 16.15 -6.02
C PRO A 10 0.16 16.45 -6.22
N VAL A 11 -0.44 16.06 -7.35
CA VAL A 11 -1.88 16.25 -7.59
C VAL A 11 -2.72 15.40 -6.64
N LEU A 12 -2.33 14.14 -6.40
CA LEU A 12 -3.01 13.25 -5.46
C LEU A 12 -2.86 13.75 -4.02
N LEU A 13 -1.66 14.22 -3.64
CA LEU A 13 -1.45 14.78 -2.31
C LEU A 13 -2.24 16.07 -2.09
N ALA A 14 -2.23 16.97 -3.08
CA ALA A 14 -2.97 18.24 -3.01
C ALA A 14 -4.48 18.00 -2.92
N SER A 15 -5.01 17.04 -3.68
CA SER A 15 -6.42 16.69 -3.60
C SER A 15 -6.76 16.09 -2.24
N LEU A 16 -5.97 15.16 -1.72
CA LEU A 16 -6.14 14.61 -0.37
C LEU A 16 -6.17 15.70 0.71
N VAL A 17 -5.22 16.65 0.67
CA VAL A 17 -5.17 17.78 1.60
C VAL A 17 -6.42 18.65 1.47
N ALA A 18 -6.92 18.89 0.27
CA ALA A 18 -8.17 19.61 0.06
C ALA A 18 -9.37 18.86 0.65
N ILE A 19 -9.47 17.53 0.48
CA ILE A 19 -10.54 16.71 1.08
C ILE A 19 -10.51 16.82 2.60
N VAL A 20 -9.34 16.63 3.21
CA VAL A 20 -9.17 16.71 4.67
C VAL A 20 -9.49 18.10 5.20
N GLY A 21 -9.05 19.16 4.50
CA GLY A 21 -9.34 20.54 4.86
C GLY A 21 -10.82 20.87 4.81
N CYS A 22 -11.51 20.48 3.74
CA CYS A 22 -12.97 20.63 3.61
C CYS A 22 -13.72 19.81 4.66
N ALA A 23 -13.32 18.55 4.89
CA ALA A 23 -13.91 17.68 5.90
C ALA A 23 -13.80 18.28 7.31
N TYR A 24 -12.64 18.82 7.67
CA TYR A 24 -12.43 19.46 8.97
C TYR A 24 -13.30 20.72 9.14
N TRP A 25 -13.49 21.50 8.08
CA TRP A 25 -14.36 22.68 8.12
C TRP A 25 -15.83 22.31 8.26
N GLN A 26 -16.25 21.20 7.64
CA GLN A 26 -17.63 20.70 7.69
C GLN A 26 -17.93 19.93 9.00
N SER A 27 -16.92 19.47 9.74
CA SER A 27 -17.07 18.51 10.85
C SER A 27 -17.71 19.04 12.13
N GLY A 28 -18.30 20.24 12.13
CA GLY A 28 -19.04 20.78 13.27
C GLY A 28 -20.24 19.93 13.70
N THR A 29 -20.62 18.90 12.93
CA THR A 29 -21.86 18.13 13.12
C THR A 29 -21.70 16.60 13.17
N HIS A 30 -20.49 16.04 13.04
CA HIS A 30 -20.33 14.58 13.01
C HIS A 30 -19.97 14.02 14.40
N SER A 31 -20.90 13.25 14.96
CA SER A 31 -20.74 12.56 16.24
C SER A 31 -19.58 11.58 16.22
N GLN A 32 -18.76 11.62 17.27
CA GLN A 32 -17.74 10.59 17.50
C GLN A 32 -18.44 9.26 17.74
N SER A 33 -18.24 8.31 16.82
CA SER A 33 -18.55 6.91 17.06
C SER A 33 -17.78 6.44 18.29
N ASN A 34 -18.47 5.85 19.27
CA ASN A 34 -17.84 5.24 20.43
C ASN A 34 -16.74 4.28 19.96
N ALA A 35 -15.51 4.52 20.42
CA ALA A 35 -14.37 3.67 20.09
C ALA A 35 -14.66 2.24 20.54
N LEU A 36 -14.73 1.31 19.58
CA LEU A 36 -14.78 -0.11 19.88
C LEU A 36 -13.49 -0.47 20.64
N GLN A 37 -13.61 -1.21 21.75
CA GLN A 37 -12.46 -1.68 22.55
C GLN A 37 -11.40 -2.45 21.73
N TYR A 38 -11.75 -2.88 20.52
CA TYR A 38 -10.89 -3.63 19.59
C TYR A 38 -10.49 -2.87 18.32
N GLY A 39 -10.85 -1.58 18.17
CA GLY A 39 -10.66 -0.83 16.92
C GLY A 39 -9.21 -0.75 16.44
N PHE A 40 -8.23 -0.78 17.35
CA PHE A 40 -6.82 -0.84 16.98
C PHE A 40 -6.43 -2.20 16.37
N MET A 41 -6.86 -3.31 16.99
CA MET A 41 -6.57 -4.66 16.49
C MET A 41 -7.27 -4.89 15.14
N GLU A 42 -8.54 -4.52 15.05
CA GLU A 42 -9.32 -4.63 13.83
C GLU A 42 -8.71 -3.78 12.70
N GLY A 43 -8.35 -2.52 12.99
CA GLY A 43 -7.66 -1.66 12.04
C GLY A 43 -6.33 -2.23 11.54
N MET A 44 -5.56 -2.94 12.39
CA MET A 44 -4.35 -3.63 11.93
C MET A 44 -4.67 -4.75 10.93
N PHE A 45 -5.67 -5.59 11.20
CA PHE A 45 -6.06 -6.67 10.30
C PHE A 45 -6.67 -6.16 8.99
N THR A 46 -7.55 -5.17 9.05
CA THR A 46 -8.08 -4.51 7.85
C THR A 46 -6.96 -3.83 7.05
N GLY A 47 -5.93 -3.33 7.72
CA GLY A 47 -4.72 -2.79 7.10
C GLY A 47 -3.98 -3.78 6.20
N TYR A 48 -4.08 -5.10 6.43
CA TYR A 48 -3.44 -6.09 5.56
C TYR A 48 -4.02 -6.07 4.14
N GLN A 49 -5.31 -5.75 4.00
CA GLN A 49 -6.00 -5.68 2.72
C GLN A 49 -5.53 -4.50 1.84
N THR A 50 -4.76 -3.56 2.37
CA THR A 50 -4.19 -2.43 1.60
C THR A 50 -3.13 -2.85 0.60
N MET A 51 -2.51 -4.04 0.78
CA MET A 51 -1.48 -4.59 -0.10
C MET A 51 -0.17 -3.78 -0.21
N ASP A 52 -0.03 -2.65 0.48
CA ASP A 52 1.12 -1.75 0.36
C ASP A 52 2.45 -2.38 0.77
N LEU A 53 2.44 -3.20 1.83
CA LEU A 53 3.63 -3.87 2.33
C LEU A 53 4.13 -4.93 1.35
N LEU A 54 3.21 -5.64 0.71
CA LEU A 54 3.52 -6.60 -0.35
C LEU A 54 4.02 -5.89 -1.61
N ALA A 55 3.39 -4.77 -1.99
CA ALA A 55 3.85 -3.93 -3.09
C ALA A 55 5.28 -3.40 -2.86
N ALA A 56 5.59 -2.96 -1.64
CA ALA A 56 6.94 -2.49 -1.27
C ALA A 56 8.02 -3.57 -1.49
N LEU A 57 7.72 -4.85 -1.23
CA LEU A 57 8.66 -5.95 -1.50
C LEU A 57 8.93 -6.14 -2.99
N PHE A 58 7.88 -6.09 -3.83
CA PHE A 58 8.05 -6.21 -5.28
C PHE A 58 8.82 -5.02 -5.86
N PHE A 59 8.56 -3.81 -5.38
CA PHE A 59 9.25 -2.60 -5.84
C PHE A 59 10.67 -2.44 -5.27
N ALA A 60 11.00 -3.10 -4.15
CA ALA A 60 12.27 -2.90 -3.43
C ALA A 60 13.51 -3.03 -4.34
N THR A 61 13.58 -4.08 -5.17
CA THR A 61 14.74 -4.31 -6.03
C THR A 61 14.94 -3.20 -7.06
N PHE A 62 13.85 -2.70 -7.63
CA PHE A 62 13.89 -1.61 -8.61
C PHE A 62 14.28 -0.28 -7.94
N VAL A 63 13.72 0.01 -6.77
CA VAL A 63 14.02 1.22 -6.00
C VAL A 63 15.49 1.25 -5.57
N VAL A 64 16.01 0.15 -5.01
CA VAL A 64 17.43 0.05 -4.59
C VAL A 64 18.38 0.29 -5.76
N LYS A 65 18.15 -0.35 -6.92
CA LYS A 65 18.98 -0.15 -8.12
C LYS A 65 18.98 1.30 -8.61
N ASN A 66 17.83 1.97 -8.55
CA ASN A 66 17.73 3.38 -8.94
C ASN A 66 18.46 4.30 -7.95
N ILE A 67 18.31 4.06 -6.65
CA ILE A 67 19.02 4.81 -5.60
C ILE A 67 20.53 4.64 -5.75
N GLU A 68 21.03 3.41 -5.98
CA GLU A 68 22.46 3.18 -6.22
C GLU A 68 22.98 3.93 -7.45
N LYS A 69 22.21 3.91 -8.55
CA LYS A 69 22.56 4.62 -9.77
C LYS A 69 22.61 6.13 -9.54
N GLN A 70 21.67 6.69 -8.79
CA GLN A 70 21.66 8.12 -8.45
C GLN A 70 22.78 8.48 -7.47
N ALA A 71 23.01 7.69 -6.43
CA ALA A 71 24.10 7.87 -5.48
C ALA A 71 25.46 7.93 -6.19
N ARG A 72 25.71 7.00 -7.13
CA ARG A 72 26.93 7.02 -7.96
C ARG A 72 27.06 8.27 -8.80
N LYS A 73 25.97 8.79 -9.38
CA LYS A 73 25.97 10.03 -10.17
C LYS A 73 26.27 11.27 -9.32
N LEU A 74 25.76 11.31 -8.09
CA LEU A 74 25.89 12.43 -7.17
C LEU A 74 27.18 12.36 -6.32
N GLY A 75 27.91 11.24 -6.34
CA GLY A 75 29.08 11.01 -5.48
C GLY A 75 28.75 10.88 -3.99
N ILE A 76 27.49 10.61 -3.65
CA ILE A 76 27.01 10.52 -2.26
C ILE A 76 27.06 9.06 -1.79
N CYS A 77 27.30 8.83 -0.49
CA CYS A 77 27.20 7.50 0.10
C CYS A 77 25.79 6.91 -0.10
N VAL A 78 25.70 5.73 -0.73
CA VAL A 78 24.44 5.02 -0.99
C VAL A 78 23.60 4.87 0.29
N LYS A 79 24.24 4.57 1.43
CA LYS A 79 23.54 4.41 2.72
C LYS A 79 22.88 5.70 3.20
N GLN A 80 23.54 6.84 3.00
CA GLN A 80 23.00 8.14 3.40
C GLN A 80 21.81 8.50 2.50
N LEU A 81 21.97 8.42 1.17
CA LEU A 81 20.88 8.72 0.24
C LEU A 81 19.67 7.81 0.49
N PHE A 82 19.90 6.51 0.69
CA PHE A 82 18.83 5.56 1.01
C PHE A 82 18.10 5.94 2.31
N GLY A 83 18.83 6.33 3.35
CA GLY A 83 18.23 6.77 4.62
C GLY A 83 17.32 7.97 4.47
N TRP A 84 17.76 9.00 3.74
CA TRP A 84 16.94 10.18 3.45
C TRP A 84 15.69 9.85 2.65
N VAL A 85 15.83 9.07 1.57
CA VAL A 85 14.70 8.66 0.73
C VAL A 85 13.70 7.82 1.52
N ALA A 86 14.17 6.90 2.36
CA ALA A 86 13.32 6.07 3.21
C ALA A 86 12.55 6.89 4.25
N LEU A 87 13.21 7.89 4.87
CA LEU A 87 12.59 8.74 5.88
C LEU A 87 11.49 9.63 5.28
N VAL A 88 11.76 10.22 4.11
CA VAL A 88 10.75 11.01 3.37
C VAL A 88 9.59 10.13 2.93
N GLY A 89 9.87 8.94 2.39
CA GLY A 89 8.84 7.99 1.95
C GLY A 89 7.94 7.53 3.10
N MET A 90 8.54 7.16 4.24
CA MET A 90 7.82 6.78 5.45
C MET A 90 6.93 7.92 5.97
N GLY A 91 7.47 9.13 6.07
CA GLY A 91 6.72 10.31 6.53
C GLY A 91 5.54 10.62 5.61
N LEU A 92 5.76 10.60 4.29
CA LEU A 92 4.69 10.85 3.31
C LEU A 92 3.58 9.80 3.42
N LEU A 93 3.94 8.52 3.49
CA LEU A 93 2.97 7.43 3.61
C LEU A 93 2.18 7.53 4.92
N ALA A 94 2.84 7.83 6.03
CA ALA A 94 2.20 8.03 7.33
C ALA A 94 1.20 9.19 7.30
N VAL A 95 1.54 10.32 6.66
CA VAL A 95 0.63 11.45 6.51
C VAL A 95 -0.60 11.08 5.67
N VAL A 96 -0.40 10.37 4.55
CA VAL A 96 -1.50 9.94 3.68
C VAL A 96 -2.45 9.00 4.42
N TYR A 97 -1.93 7.96 5.06
CA TYR A 97 -2.77 7.04 5.83
C TYR A 97 -3.42 7.70 7.04
N GLY A 98 -2.73 8.59 7.74
CA GLY A 98 -3.30 9.37 8.83
C GLY A 98 -4.48 10.22 8.37
N ALA A 99 -4.34 10.91 7.24
CA ALA A 99 -5.41 11.68 6.61
C ALA A 99 -6.61 10.81 6.21
N LEU A 100 -6.37 9.63 5.62
CA LEU A 100 -7.43 8.69 5.25
C LEU A 100 -8.17 8.14 6.47
N VAL A 101 -7.45 7.81 7.55
CA VAL A 101 -8.05 7.36 8.81
C VAL A 101 -8.89 8.46 9.45
N LEU A 102 -8.40 9.71 9.44
CA LEU A 102 -9.17 10.85 9.93
C LEU A 102 -10.46 11.05 9.13
N LEU A 103 -10.40 10.97 7.79
CA LEU A 103 -11.58 11.04 6.93
C LEU A 103 -12.57 9.90 7.23
N GLY A 104 -12.08 8.66 7.33
CA GLY A 104 -12.91 7.51 7.68
C GLY A 104 -13.58 7.67 9.05
N SER A 105 -12.87 8.25 10.04
CA SER A 105 -13.43 8.52 11.36
C SER A 105 -14.49 9.62 11.36
N LEU A 106 -14.32 10.67 10.55
CA LEU A 106 -15.27 11.79 10.49
C LEU A 106 -16.58 11.39 9.82
N TYR A 107 -16.52 10.53 8.80
CA TYR A 107 -17.68 10.10 8.01
C TYR A 107 -18.19 8.71 8.40
N ALA A 108 -17.67 8.12 9.49
CA ALA A 108 -17.95 6.73 9.87
C ALA A 108 -19.45 6.41 9.97
N SER A 109 -20.26 7.35 10.46
CA SER A 109 -21.72 7.21 10.59
C SER A 109 -22.44 7.14 9.24
N ASP A 110 -21.94 7.84 8.23
CA ASP A 110 -22.54 7.94 6.90
C ASP A 110 -22.05 6.83 5.94
N LEU A 111 -21.02 6.08 6.36
CA LEU A 111 -20.33 5.06 5.56
C LEU A 111 -20.69 3.62 5.96
N SER A 112 -21.54 3.41 6.97
CA SER A 112 -21.81 2.09 7.54
C SER A 112 -22.42 1.08 6.57
N ASP A 113 -23.08 1.54 5.49
CA ASP A 113 -23.74 0.70 4.49
C ASP A 113 -23.03 0.76 3.11
N VAL A 114 -21.86 1.41 3.05
CA VAL A 114 -21.11 1.60 1.80
C VAL A 114 -20.07 0.50 1.63
N ALA A 115 -20.08 -0.15 0.48
CA ALA A 115 -19.06 -1.15 0.14
C ALA A 115 -17.63 -0.56 0.19
N PRO A 116 -16.62 -1.32 0.67
CA PRO A 116 -15.26 -0.82 0.90
C PRO A 116 -14.60 -0.21 -0.36
N GLU A 117 -14.89 -0.75 -1.54
CA GLU A 117 -14.39 -0.23 -2.83
C GLU A 117 -15.00 1.14 -3.24
N ARG A 118 -16.13 1.53 -2.64
CA ARG A 118 -16.83 2.81 -2.93
C ARG A 118 -16.64 3.86 -1.84
N LEU A 119 -16.05 3.49 -0.71
CA LEU A 119 -15.92 4.32 0.49
C LEU A 119 -15.23 5.66 0.18
N LEU A 120 -14.10 5.62 -0.52
CA LEU A 120 -13.35 6.82 -0.88
C LEU A 120 -14.11 7.71 -1.86
N CYS A 121 -14.87 7.11 -2.77
CA CYS A 121 -15.70 7.83 -3.73
C CYS A 121 -16.87 8.53 -3.01
N ALA A 122 -17.55 7.82 -2.11
CA ALA A 122 -18.64 8.37 -1.29
C ALA A 122 -18.16 9.56 -0.45
N ILE A 123 -17.02 9.43 0.24
CA ILE A 123 -16.40 10.54 0.99
C ILE A 123 -16.09 11.71 0.06
N SER A 124 -15.52 11.45 -1.12
CA SER A 124 -15.15 12.51 -2.07
C SER A 124 -16.37 13.30 -2.58
N VAL A 125 -17.50 12.62 -2.81
CA VAL A 125 -18.75 13.27 -3.24
C VAL A 125 -19.33 14.13 -2.13
N GLN A 126 -19.31 13.64 -0.88
CA GLN A 126 -19.84 14.40 0.27
C GLN A 126 -18.96 15.60 0.65
N THR A 127 -17.64 15.50 0.49
CA THR A 127 -16.69 16.56 0.85
C THR A 127 -16.50 17.61 -0.24
N LEU A 128 -16.29 17.18 -1.50
CA LEU A 128 -15.93 18.07 -2.62
C LEU A 128 -17.12 18.44 -3.52
N GLY A 129 -18.26 17.76 -3.38
CA GLY A 129 -19.45 18.01 -4.20
C GLY A 129 -19.13 17.91 -5.71
N ALA A 130 -19.34 19.01 -6.44
CA ALA A 130 -19.12 19.09 -7.88
C ALA A 130 -17.66 18.83 -8.32
N PHE A 131 -16.67 19.06 -7.45
CA PHE A 131 -15.25 18.83 -7.76
C PHE A 131 -14.81 17.36 -7.57
N SER A 132 -15.67 16.50 -7.00
CA SER A 132 -15.36 15.07 -6.77
C SER A 132 -15.01 14.31 -8.05
N GLY A 133 -15.60 14.66 -9.20
CA GLY A 133 -15.33 14.00 -10.48
C GLY A 133 -13.86 14.08 -10.89
N VAL A 134 -13.22 15.23 -10.69
CA VAL A 134 -11.78 15.41 -11.01
C VAL A 134 -10.92 14.53 -10.11
N PHE A 135 -11.25 14.46 -8.82
CA PHE A 135 -10.55 13.60 -7.86
C PHE A 135 -10.63 12.13 -8.26
N ILE A 136 -11.83 11.65 -8.60
CA ILE A 136 -12.06 10.26 -9.02
C ILE A 136 -11.24 9.95 -10.27
N CYS A 137 -11.17 10.85 -11.25
CA CYS A 137 -10.32 10.68 -12.43
C CYS A 137 -8.83 10.56 -12.07
N VAL A 138 -8.33 11.37 -11.14
CA VAL A 138 -6.93 11.29 -10.67
C VAL A 138 -6.65 9.95 -10.00
N VAL A 139 -7.57 9.46 -9.15
CA VAL A 139 -7.43 8.16 -8.49
C VAL A 139 -7.41 7.03 -9.52
N VAL A 140 -8.31 7.05 -10.51
CA VAL A 140 -8.33 6.04 -11.59
C VAL A 140 -7.01 6.04 -12.37
N LEU A 141 -6.47 7.21 -12.70
CA LEU A 141 -5.16 7.32 -13.35
C LEU A 141 -4.03 6.78 -12.47
N ALA A 142 -4.06 7.05 -11.16
CA ALA A 142 -3.09 6.50 -10.23
C ALA A 142 -3.14 4.97 -10.20
N CYS A 143 -4.34 4.38 -10.07
CA CYS A 143 -4.55 2.93 -10.12
C CYS A 143 -4.11 2.32 -11.47
N LEU A 144 -4.30 3.03 -12.58
CA LEU A 144 -3.80 2.58 -13.88
C LEU A 144 -2.27 2.53 -13.89
N THR A 145 -1.60 3.56 -13.36
CA THR A 145 -0.13 3.55 -13.31
C THR A 145 0.42 2.43 -12.43
N THR A 146 -0.17 2.17 -11.27
CA THR A 146 0.27 1.08 -10.39
C THR A 146 0.07 -0.28 -11.06
N ALA A 147 -1.06 -0.49 -11.72
CA ALA A 147 -1.32 -1.70 -12.51
C ALA A 147 -0.25 -1.91 -13.59
N ILE A 148 0.09 -0.87 -14.37
CA ILE A 148 1.12 -0.97 -15.43
C ILE A 148 2.48 -1.37 -14.84
N VAL A 149 2.90 -0.76 -13.72
CA VAL A 149 4.21 -1.10 -13.12
C VAL A 149 4.20 -2.54 -12.59
N LEU A 150 3.13 -2.98 -11.91
CA LEU A 150 3.03 -4.35 -11.41
C LEU A 150 3.01 -5.38 -12.56
N THR A 151 2.28 -5.11 -13.64
CA THR A 151 2.30 -5.97 -14.85
C THR A 151 3.71 -6.04 -15.43
N ALA A 152 4.42 -4.92 -15.53
CA ALA A 152 5.78 -4.89 -16.06
C ALA A 152 6.76 -5.71 -15.19
N LEU A 153 6.67 -5.59 -13.86
CA LEU A 153 7.50 -6.35 -12.93
C LEU A 153 7.24 -7.85 -13.01
N PHE A 154 5.96 -8.25 -13.07
CA PHE A 154 5.61 -9.66 -13.18
C PHE A 154 6.04 -10.24 -14.53
N ALA A 155 5.88 -9.47 -15.62
CA ALA A 155 6.38 -9.85 -16.93
C ALA A 155 7.92 -9.98 -16.95
N GLU A 156 8.67 -9.09 -16.29
CA GLU A 156 10.12 -9.17 -16.16
C GLU A 156 10.56 -10.41 -15.36
N TYR A 157 9.80 -10.76 -14.32
CA TYR A 157 10.03 -12.01 -13.58
C TYR A 157 9.85 -13.24 -14.47
N LEU A 158 8.75 -13.29 -15.24
CA LEU A 158 8.45 -14.40 -16.13
C LEU A 158 9.40 -14.46 -17.34
N HIS A 159 9.92 -13.31 -17.76
CA HIS A 159 10.88 -13.21 -18.86
C HIS A 159 12.17 -13.99 -18.62
N LYS A 160 12.53 -14.27 -17.36
CA LYS A 160 13.66 -15.15 -17.03
C LYS A 160 13.50 -16.58 -17.55
N ARG A 161 12.27 -16.99 -17.89
CA ARG A 161 11.92 -18.33 -18.37
C ARG A 161 11.24 -18.33 -19.75
N LEU A 162 10.63 -17.22 -20.16
CA LEU A 162 9.84 -17.09 -21.38
C LEU A 162 10.23 -15.85 -22.20
N PRO A 163 9.96 -15.79 -23.50
CA PRO A 163 10.17 -14.57 -24.28
C PRO A 163 9.28 -13.42 -23.77
N TRP A 164 9.76 -12.18 -23.94
CA TRP A 164 9.13 -10.98 -23.36
C TRP A 164 7.68 -10.80 -23.78
N ASN A 165 7.40 -10.95 -25.08
CA ASN A 165 6.04 -10.77 -25.63
C ASN A 165 5.04 -11.75 -25.02
N GLN A 166 5.43 -13.03 -24.84
CA GLN A 166 4.56 -14.02 -24.21
C GLN A 166 4.35 -13.72 -22.73
N SER A 167 5.39 -13.25 -22.03
CA SER A 167 5.31 -12.92 -20.61
C SER A 167 4.29 -11.81 -20.33
N VAL A 168 4.30 -10.75 -21.15
CA VAL A 168 3.36 -9.64 -21.05
C VAL A 168 1.92 -10.08 -21.35
N VAL A 169 1.72 -10.87 -22.42
CA VAL A 169 0.39 -11.37 -22.80
C VAL A 169 -0.20 -12.29 -21.73
N ILE A 170 0.59 -13.20 -21.17
CA ILE A 170 0.15 -14.09 -20.08
C ILE A 170 -0.26 -13.27 -18.86
N THR A 171 0.55 -12.27 -18.47
CA THR A 171 0.28 -11.42 -17.32
C THR A 171 -1.03 -10.64 -17.49
N LEU A 172 -1.24 -10.02 -18.66
CA LEU A 172 -2.47 -9.32 -19.00
C LEU A 172 -3.68 -10.25 -19.06
N GLY A 173 -3.50 -11.46 -19.60
CA GLY A 173 -4.56 -12.47 -19.65
C GLY A 173 -5.04 -12.87 -18.26
N ILE A 174 -4.11 -13.15 -17.34
CA ILE A 174 -4.44 -13.44 -15.94
C ILE A 174 -5.15 -12.25 -15.29
N ALA A 175 -4.66 -11.03 -15.51
CA ALA A 175 -5.28 -9.81 -14.96
C ALA A 175 -6.72 -9.60 -15.47
N LEU A 176 -7.00 -9.91 -16.74
CA LEU A 176 -8.36 -9.82 -17.29
C LEU A 176 -9.31 -10.85 -16.67
N VAL A 177 -8.85 -12.09 -16.48
CA VAL A 177 -9.64 -13.14 -15.83
C VAL A 177 -9.96 -12.76 -14.39
N VAL A 178 -8.97 -12.28 -13.63
CA VAL A 178 -9.17 -11.82 -12.25
C VAL A 178 -10.06 -10.58 -12.21
N SER A 179 -9.92 -9.64 -13.15
CA SER A 179 -10.78 -8.45 -13.24
C SER A 179 -12.23 -8.75 -13.55
N SER A 180 -12.55 -9.98 -13.99
CA SER A 180 -13.93 -10.42 -14.22
C SER A 180 -14.63 -10.82 -12.91
N LEU A 181 -13.89 -10.94 -11.81
CA LEU A 181 -14.41 -11.18 -10.47
C LEU A 181 -14.84 -9.86 -9.82
N ASN A 182 -15.89 -9.89 -9.01
CA ASN A 182 -16.28 -8.76 -8.17
C ASN A 182 -15.22 -8.49 -7.08
N PHE A 183 -15.13 -7.25 -6.60
CA PHE A 183 -14.17 -6.85 -5.56
C PHE A 183 -14.21 -7.77 -4.34
N ASN A 184 -15.41 -8.07 -3.83
CA ASN A 184 -15.58 -8.98 -2.69
C ASN A 184 -15.03 -10.40 -2.97
N GLY A 185 -15.18 -10.90 -4.20
CA GLY A 185 -14.60 -12.20 -4.61
C GLY A 185 -13.07 -12.16 -4.67
N ILE A 186 -12.49 -11.07 -5.16
CA ILE A 186 -11.04 -10.85 -5.19
C ILE A 186 -10.50 -10.76 -3.75
N ALA A 187 -11.15 -9.98 -2.89
CA ALA A 187 -10.77 -9.79 -1.50
C ALA A 187 -10.88 -11.09 -0.68
N ALA A 188 -11.93 -11.89 -0.90
CA ALA A 188 -12.11 -13.18 -0.23
C ALA A 188 -11.03 -14.21 -0.62
N TYR A 189 -10.58 -14.19 -1.88
CA TYR A 189 -9.50 -15.08 -2.33
C TYR A 189 -8.14 -14.65 -1.78
N ILE A 190 -7.87 -13.34 -1.77
CA ILE A 190 -6.58 -12.79 -1.39
C ILE A 190 -6.44 -12.69 0.14
N GLY A 191 -7.52 -12.38 0.87
CA GLY A 191 -7.57 -12.26 2.33
C GLY A 191 -6.77 -13.31 3.12
N PRO A 192 -7.04 -14.62 2.97
CA PRO A 192 -6.33 -15.65 3.72
C PRO A 192 -4.84 -15.72 3.39
N ILE A 193 -4.47 -15.41 2.14
CA ILE A 193 -3.07 -15.36 1.72
C ILE A 193 -2.35 -14.21 2.44
N LEU A 194 -3.01 -13.06 2.58
CA LEU A 194 -2.44 -11.90 3.26
C LEU A 194 -2.32 -12.11 4.76
N GLU A 195 -3.30 -12.72 5.39
CA GLU A 195 -3.29 -13.02 6.82
C GLU A 195 -2.12 -13.91 7.24
N VAL A 196 -1.69 -14.85 6.38
CA VAL A 196 -0.51 -15.68 6.61
C VAL A 196 0.78 -14.95 6.26
N LEU A 197 0.79 -14.22 5.15
CA LEU A 197 2.01 -13.64 4.58
C LEU A 197 2.47 -12.36 5.30
N TYR A 198 1.54 -11.48 5.68
CA TYR A 198 1.85 -10.22 6.36
C TYR A 198 2.60 -10.39 7.68
N PRO A 199 2.15 -11.21 8.66
CA PRO A 199 2.88 -11.38 9.91
C PRO A 199 4.29 -11.93 9.69
N ALA A 200 4.48 -12.80 8.70
CA ALA A 200 5.81 -13.31 8.33
C ALA A 200 6.74 -12.19 7.83
N ILE A 201 6.26 -11.32 6.93
CA ILE A 201 7.06 -10.20 6.39
C ILE A 201 7.39 -9.20 7.50
N VAL A 202 6.41 -8.84 8.33
CA VAL A 202 6.62 -7.93 9.47
C VAL A 202 7.65 -8.51 10.43
N ALA A 203 7.54 -9.78 10.80
CA ALA A 203 8.50 -10.46 11.68
C ALA A 203 9.93 -10.45 11.10
N VAL A 204 10.11 -10.75 9.82
CA VAL A 204 11.43 -10.71 9.15
C VAL A 204 11.98 -9.28 9.12
N SER A 205 11.16 -8.30 8.80
CA SER A 205 11.58 -6.88 8.76
C SER A 205 12.02 -6.38 10.13
N LEU A 206 11.27 -6.71 11.18
CA LEU A 206 11.57 -6.32 12.56
C LEU A 206 12.83 -7.01 13.07
N HIS A 207 13.02 -8.29 12.73
CA HIS A 207 14.24 -9.01 13.02
C HIS A 207 15.48 -8.36 12.38
N LEU A 208 15.40 -7.97 11.11
CA LEU A 208 16.51 -7.29 10.42
C LEU A 208 16.89 -5.96 11.09
N VAL A 209 15.89 -5.20 11.57
CA VAL A 209 16.13 -3.97 12.33
C VAL A 209 16.80 -4.27 13.66
N LEU A 210 16.32 -5.25 14.43
CA LEU A 210 16.89 -5.61 15.73
C LEU A 210 18.34 -6.10 15.66
N VAL A 211 18.66 -6.93 14.65
CA VAL A 211 20.05 -7.40 14.41
C VAL A 211 20.96 -6.21 14.10
N LYS A 212 20.48 -5.22 13.33
CA LYS A 212 21.27 -4.04 12.96
C LYS A 212 21.48 -3.07 14.13
N VAL A 213 20.52 -2.95 15.05
CA VAL A 213 20.62 -2.12 16.27
C VAL A 213 21.49 -2.79 17.34
N GLY A 214 21.92 -4.04 17.14
CA GLY A 214 22.91 -4.72 17.99
C GLY A 214 22.33 -5.45 19.20
N TYR A 215 21.00 -5.59 19.28
CA TYR A 215 20.32 -6.30 20.38
C TYR A 215 20.33 -7.83 20.24
N MET A 216 20.67 -8.39 19.07
CA MET A 216 20.60 -9.84 18.80
C MET A 216 21.80 -10.35 17.99
N GLN A 217 22.48 -11.40 18.49
CA GLN A 217 23.59 -12.07 17.81
C GLN A 217 23.13 -12.84 16.56
N ARG A 218 23.99 -12.89 15.53
CA ARG A 218 23.81 -13.43 14.16
C ARG A 218 23.33 -14.89 14.03
N ARG A 219 23.09 -15.61 15.13
CA ARG A 219 22.82 -17.07 15.21
C ARG A 219 21.34 -17.45 15.27
N VAL A 220 20.43 -16.49 15.14
CA VAL A 220 18.98 -16.64 15.42
C VAL A 220 18.17 -16.88 14.12
N TRP A 221 18.74 -17.59 13.14
CA TRP A 221 18.04 -18.00 11.91
C TRP A 221 16.82 -18.91 12.16
N LEU A 222 16.70 -19.48 13.36
CA LEU A 222 15.62 -20.38 13.76
C LEU A 222 14.28 -19.66 14.05
N PHE A 223 14.27 -18.38 14.42
CA PHE A 223 13.04 -17.70 14.84
C PHE A 223 12.08 -17.30 13.70
N PRO A 224 12.51 -16.76 12.55
CA PRO A 224 11.56 -16.46 11.47
C PRO A 224 11.01 -17.74 10.82
N LEU A 225 11.81 -18.80 10.75
CA LEU A 225 11.36 -20.13 10.31
C LEU A 225 10.43 -20.80 11.33
N ALA A 226 10.72 -20.71 12.64
CA ALA A 226 9.84 -21.24 13.69
C ALA A 226 8.55 -20.44 13.86
N ALA A 227 8.57 -19.13 13.60
CA ALA A 227 7.37 -18.29 13.57
C ALA A 227 6.50 -18.62 12.34
N PHE A 228 7.12 -18.81 11.16
CA PHE A 228 6.41 -19.29 9.97
C PHE A 228 5.81 -20.69 10.19
N CYS A 229 6.55 -21.59 10.84
CA CYS A 229 6.08 -22.94 11.19
C CYS A 229 4.97 -22.92 12.25
N SER A 230 5.06 -22.05 13.26
CA SER A 230 4.01 -21.90 14.29
C SER A 230 2.73 -21.29 13.73
N LEU A 231 2.85 -20.37 12.76
CA LEU A 231 1.70 -19.73 12.11
C LEU A 231 0.99 -20.69 11.14
N MET A 232 1.73 -21.58 10.46
CA MET A 232 1.13 -22.68 9.69
C MET A 232 0.44 -23.73 10.58
N VAL A 233 0.92 -23.96 11.80
CA VAL A 233 0.29 -24.87 12.79
C VAL A 233 -0.95 -24.25 13.45
N TYR A 234 -1.07 -22.92 13.47
CA TYR A 234 -2.23 -22.21 14.04
C TYR A 234 -3.37 -21.98 13.03
N VAL A 235 -3.06 -22.07 11.73
CA VAL A 235 -4.00 -21.86 10.61
C VAL A 235 -4.50 -23.19 10.00
N ALA A 236 -3.93 -24.33 10.40
CA ALA A 236 -4.40 -25.68 10.05
C ALA A 236 -5.23 -26.29 11.18
#